data_AF-A0A1E4KEK0-F1
#
_entry.id   AF-A0A1E4KEK0-F1
#
_cell.length_a   1.000
_cell.length_b   1.000
_cell.length_c   1.000
_cell.angle_alpha   90.00
_cell.angle_beta   90.00
_cell.angle_gamma   90.00
#
_symmetry.space_group_name_H-M   'P 1'
#
loop_
_entity.id
_entity.type
_entity.pdbx_description
1 polymer ?
#
loop_
_entity_poly.entity_id
_entity_poly.type
_entity_poly.pdbx_seq_one_letter_code
_entity_poly.pdbx_strand_id
1 'polypeptide(L)'
;MSTDLHPSIVALVSLAANVAANHPGQGLCQIERLKGYGVSREQIDTVIEIARHIRDEAAQMLDASFDEAYAAQFELKAAAKLAAIAVAESGACCTPTPSGKSCC
;
A
#
# COMPACT_ATOMS: atom_id res chain seq x y z
N MET A 1 11.55 21.13 38.54
CA MET A 1 11.99 21.23 37.13
C MET A 1 10.77 20.95 36.28
N SER A 2 10.14 21.96 35.68
CA SER A 2 9.03 21.69 34.76
C SER A 2 9.59 21.05 33.51
N THR A 3 9.15 19.82 33.23
CA THR A 3 9.48 19.01 32.06
C THR A 3 8.62 19.34 30.85
N ASP A 4 7.85 20.42 30.93
CA ASP A 4 6.84 20.75 29.93
C ASP A 4 7.49 21.34 28.68
N LEU A 5 7.21 20.70 27.55
CA LEU A 5 7.61 21.20 26.24
C LEU A 5 6.95 22.55 26.00
N HIS A 6 7.71 23.45 25.37
CA HIS A 6 7.15 24.72 24.91
C HIS A 6 5.95 24.46 23.99
N PRO A 7 4.81 25.20 24.12
CA PRO A 7 3.60 24.94 23.34
C PRO A 7 3.81 24.92 21.82
N SER A 8 4.78 25.66 21.29
CA SER A 8 5.13 25.62 19.87
C SER A 8 5.67 24.26 19.42
N ILE A 9 6.44 23.56 20.27
CA ILE A 9 6.98 22.22 19.98
C ILE A 9 5.83 21.23 19.92
N VAL A 10 4.92 21.28 20.89
CA VAL A 10 3.73 20.40 20.91
C VAL A 10 2.87 20.63 19.67
N ALA A 11 2.70 21.90 19.25
CA ALA A 11 1.96 22.24 18.05
C ALA A 11 2.64 21.75 16.75
N LEU A 12 3.98 21.83 16.66
CA LEU A 12 4.75 21.31 15.52
C LEU A 12 4.64 19.78 15.42
N VAL A 13 4.79 19.08 16.54
CA VAL A 13 4.64 17.60 16.59
C VAL A 13 3.22 17.20 16.21
N SER A 14 2.22 17.93 16.70
CA SER A 14 0.81 17.68 16.37
C SER A 14 0.53 17.88 14.88
N LEU A 15 1.09 18.93 14.26
CA LEU A 15 1.01 19.16 12.82
C LEU A 15 1.65 18.02 12.03
N ALA A 16 2.88 17.63 12.40
CA ALA A 16 3.60 16.54 11.76
C ALA A 16 2.79 15.23 11.80
N ALA A 17 2.26 14.88 12.98
CA ALA A 17 1.46 13.67 13.16
C ALA A 17 0.18 13.67 12.31
N ASN A 18 -0.52 14.81 12.23
CA ASN A 18 -1.73 14.94 11.41
C ASN A 18 -1.44 14.77 9.91
N VAL A 19 -0.34 15.33 9.42
CA VAL A 19 0.10 15.19 8.04
C VAL A 19 0.52 13.74 7.76
N ALA A 20 1.32 13.15 8.65
CA ALA A 20 1.82 11.78 8.51
C ALA A 20 0.68 10.74 8.53
N ALA A 21 -0.33 10.94 9.38
CA ALA A 21 -1.50 10.06 9.48
C ALA A 21 -2.53 10.25 8.34
N ASN A 22 -2.25 11.15 7.38
CA ASN A 22 -3.19 11.53 6.31
C ASN A 22 -4.56 11.98 6.84
N HIS A 23 -4.57 12.72 7.96
CA HIS A 23 -5.82 13.17 8.58
C HIS A 23 -6.57 14.12 7.63
N PRO A 24 -7.92 14.03 7.50
CA PRO A 24 -8.69 14.82 6.53
C PRO A 24 -8.47 16.33 6.62
N GLY A 25 -8.22 16.85 7.83
CA GLY A 25 -7.96 18.27 8.07
C GLY A 25 -6.48 18.69 8.00
N GLN A 26 -5.53 17.76 7.79
CA GLN A 26 -4.07 17.96 7.70
C GLN A 26 -3.43 18.92 8.73
N GLY A 27 -4.09 19.17 9.86
CA GLY A 27 -3.62 20.10 10.88
C GLY A 27 -3.62 21.58 10.45
N LEU A 28 -4.39 21.98 9.43
CA LEU A 28 -4.41 23.38 8.96
C LEU A 28 -4.76 24.39 10.08
N CYS A 29 -5.61 24.00 11.03
CA CYS A 29 -5.94 24.81 12.20
C CYS A 29 -4.74 25.07 13.14
N GLN A 30 -3.68 24.26 13.08
CA GLN A 30 -2.47 24.43 13.89
C GLN A 30 -1.52 25.47 13.29
N ILE A 31 -1.60 25.74 11.97
CA ILE A 31 -0.73 26.69 11.29
C ILE A 31 -0.92 28.10 11.84
N GLU A 32 -2.16 28.54 12.05
CA GLU A 32 -2.44 29.86 12.64
C GLU A 32 -1.90 29.97 14.07
N ARG A 33 -2.01 28.89 14.84
CA ARG A 33 -1.48 28.84 16.20
C ARG A 33 0.05 28.94 16.22
N LEU A 34 0.72 28.25 15.30
CA LEU A 34 2.18 28.28 15.14
C LEU A 34 2.68 29.67 14.75
N LYS A 35 1.96 30.37 13.87
CA LYS A 35 2.22 31.79 13.57
C LYS A 35 2.10 32.66 14.82
N GLY A 36 1.08 32.42 15.65
CA GLY A 36 0.90 33.11 16.94
C GLY A 36 2.05 32.87 17.93
N TYR A 37 2.74 31.73 17.84
CA TYR A 37 3.94 31.43 18.63
C TYR A 37 5.24 31.97 18.01
N GLY A 38 5.18 32.68 16.88
CA GLY A 38 6.35 33.23 16.20
C GLY A 38 7.20 32.18 15.47
N VAL A 39 6.65 31.00 15.19
CA VAL A 39 7.35 29.97 14.41
C VAL A 39 7.45 30.43 12.96
N SER A 40 8.67 30.36 12.40
CA SER A 40 8.90 30.80 11.02
C SER A 40 8.25 29.86 10.02
N ARG A 41 7.95 30.38 8.83
CA ARG A 41 7.36 29.57 7.76
C ARG A 41 8.27 28.42 7.37
N GLU A 42 9.57 28.69 7.27
CA GLU A 42 10.59 27.71 6.87
C GLU A 42 10.63 26.52 7.85
N GLN A 43 10.46 26.78 9.14
CA GLN A 43 10.40 25.72 10.15
C GLN A 43 9.12 24.89 10.02
N ILE A 44 7.97 25.51 9.75
CA ILE A 44 6.71 24.80 9.52
C ILE A 44 6.81 23.94 8.24
N ASP A 45 7.33 24.52 7.16
CA ASP A 45 7.51 23.85 5.88
C ASP A 45 8.44 22.62 6.03
N THR A 46 9.55 22.76 6.75
CA THR A 46 10.48 21.64 7.06
C THR A 46 9.76 20.49 7.76
N VAL A 47 8.93 20.77 8.78
CA VAL A 47 8.20 19.74 9.52
C VAL A 47 7.15 19.05 8.64
N ILE A 48 6.49 19.80 7.76
CA ILE A 48 5.54 19.25 6.79
C ILE A 48 6.27 18.33 5.78
N GLU A 49 7.44 18.73 5.29
CA GLU A 49 8.25 17.92 4.37
C GLU A 49 8.66 16.59 4.99
N ILE A 50 9.16 16.61 6.24
CA ILE A 50 9.51 15.40 6.98
C ILE A 50 8.29 14.48 7.13
N ALA A 51 7.14 15.04 7.54
CA ALA A 51 5.94 14.26 7.75
C ALA A 51 5.40 13.62 6.45
N ARG A 52 5.47 14.35 5.33
CA ARG A 52 5.09 13.84 4.00
C ARG A 52 6.02 12.71 3.56
N HIS A 53 7.33 12.88 3.73
CA HIS A 53 8.31 11.87 3.37
C HIS A 53 8.04 10.55 4.10
N ILE A 54 7.83 10.59 5.42
CA ILE A 54 7.54 9.39 6.23
C ILE A 54 6.24 8.71 5.79
N ARG A 55 5.18 9.49 5.53
CA ARG A 55 3.90 8.94 5.06
C ARG A 55 4.06 8.24 3.72
N ASP A 56 4.74 8.90 2.78
CA ASP A 56 4.87 8.40 1.42
C ASP A 56 5.78 7.16 1.38
N GLU A 57 6.85 7.12 2.17
CA GLU A 57 7.69 5.94 2.36
C GLU A 57 6.89 4.77 2.97
N ALA A 58 6.12 5.01 4.04
CA ALA A 58 5.30 3.98 4.66
C ALA A 58 4.21 3.44 3.70
N ALA A 59 3.61 4.30 2.87
CA ALA A 59 2.65 3.89 1.86
C ALA A 59 3.31 2.98 0.80
N GLN A 60 4.50 3.35 0.30
CA GLN A 60 5.25 2.53 -0.65
C GLN A 60 5.59 1.14 -0.08
N MET A 61 5.99 1.07 1.18
CA MET A 61 6.27 -0.22 1.84
C MET A 61 5.01 -1.09 1.97
N LEU A 62 3.87 -0.48 2.30
CA LEU A 62 2.59 -1.19 2.40
C LEU A 62 2.15 -1.72 1.03
N ASP A 63 2.21 -0.89 0.00
CA ASP A 63 1.86 -1.28 -1.37
C ASP A 63 2.76 -2.44 -1.85
N ALA A 64 4.07 -2.34 -1.62
CA ALA A 64 5.02 -3.42 -1.95
C ALA A 64 4.65 -4.75 -1.25
N SER A 65 4.33 -4.70 0.05
CA SER A 65 3.93 -5.89 0.80
C SER A 65 2.63 -6.50 0.29
N PHE A 66 1.69 -5.67 -0.17
CA PHE A 66 0.43 -6.12 -0.75
C PHE A 66 0.67 -6.78 -2.10
N ASP A 67 1.49 -6.16 -2.96
CA ASP A 67 1.83 -6.70 -4.27
C ASP A 67 2.55 -8.05 -4.17
N GLU A 68 3.48 -8.21 -3.23
CA GLU A 68 4.14 -9.49 -2.94
C GLU A 68 3.13 -10.56 -2.51
N ALA A 69 2.23 -10.22 -1.57
CA ALA A 69 1.19 -11.13 -1.10
C ALA A 69 0.19 -11.50 -2.22
N TYR A 70 -0.16 -10.53 -3.07
CA TYR A 70 -1.01 -10.73 -4.23
C TYR A 70 -0.36 -11.69 -5.23
N ALA A 71 0.91 -11.46 -5.61
CA ALA A 71 1.65 -12.32 -6.52
C ALA A 71 1.72 -13.77 -6.02
N ALA A 72 2.01 -13.97 -4.73
CA ALA A 72 2.07 -15.28 -4.10
C ALA A 72 0.76 -16.09 -4.24
N GLN A 73 -0.41 -15.43 -4.23
CA GLN A 73 -1.70 -16.11 -4.44
C GLN A 73 -1.87 -16.69 -5.85
N PHE A 74 -1.21 -16.09 -6.86
CA PHE A 74 -1.30 -16.54 -8.25
C PHE A 74 -0.18 -17.51 -8.63
N GLU A 75 1.01 -17.44 -8.01
CA GLU A 75 2.09 -18.40 -8.28
C GLU A 75 1.75 -19.83 -7.83
N LEU A 76 1.13 -19.99 -6.64
CA LEU A 76 0.68 -21.30 -6.15
C LEU A 76 -0.42 -21.92 -7.02
N LYS A 77 -1.31 -21.09 -7.59
CA LYS A 77 -2.38 -21.55 -8.50
C LYS A 77 -1.89 -21.80 -9.92
N ALA A 78 -0.93 -21.04 -10.43
CA ALA A 78 -0.38 -21.23 -11.77
C ALA A 78 0.42 -22.54 -11.86
N ALA A 79 1.28 -22.83 -10.88
CA ALA A 79 2.05 -24.08 -10.85
C ALA A 79 1.15 -25.32 -10.71
N ALA A 80 0.13 -25.26 -9.83
CA ALA A 80 -0.82 -26.36 -9.65
C ALA A 80 -1.76 -26.55 -10.86
N LYS A 81 -2.19 -25.46 -11.52
CA LYS A 81 -3.11 -25.53 -12.66
C LYS A 81 -2.40 -25.90 -13.97
N LEU A 82 -1.14 -25.50 -14.17
CA LEU A 82 -0.33 -25.94 -15.31
C LEU A 82 0.05 -27.42 -15.19
N ALA A 83 0.36 -27.92 -13.99
CA ALA A 83 0.60 -29.35 -13.76
C ALA A 83 -0.68 -30.21 -13.90
N ALA A 84 -1.86 -29.63 -13.64
CA ALA A 84 -3.15 -30.30 -13.83
C ALA A 84 -3.62 -30.33 -15.31
N ILE A 85 -3.05 -29.48 -16.18
CA ILE A 85 -3.27 -29.55 -17.62
C ILE A 85 -2.15 -30.43 -18.20
N ALA A 86 -2.20 -31.72 -17.90
CA ALA A 86 -1.54 -32.70 -18.74
C ALA A 86 -2.22 -32.60 -20.11
N VAL A 87 -1.51 -32.05 -21.11
CA VAL A 87 -1.86 -32.26 -22.51
C VAL A 87 -1.77 -33.76 -22.71
N ALA A 88 -2.90 -34.45 -22.61
CA ALA A 88 -3.02 -35.82 -23.05
C ALA A 88 -2.58 -35.83 -24.51
N GLU A 89 -1.44 -36.47 -24.78
CA GLU A 89 -0.96 -36.73 -26.13
C GLU A 89 -2.13 -37.20 -26.98
N SER A 90 -2.51 -36.38 -27.96
CA SER A 90 -3.31 -36.67 -29.15
C SER A 90 -3.98 -38.05 -29.18
N GLY A 91 -4.92 -38.29 -28.26
CA GLY A 91 -5.85 -39.41 -28.30
C GLY A 91 -6.99 -39.01 -29.22
N ALA A 92 -7.06 -39.62 -30.39
CA ALA A 92 -8.05 -39.37 -31.42
C ALA A 92 -9.46 -39.17 -30.82
N CYS A 93 -10.11 -38.05 -31.14
CA CYS A 93 -11.43 -37.59 -30.69
C CYS A 93 -12.62 -38.50 -31.06
N CYS A 94 -12.40 -39.76 -31.44
CA CYS A 94 -13.43 -40.63 -31.96
C CYS A 94 -13.47 -41.95 -31.19
N THR A 95 -14.39 -42.03 -30.22
CA THR A 95 -14.85 -43.32 -29.71
C THR A 95 -15.91 -43.90 -30.67
N PRO A 96 -15.82 -45.17 -31.11
CA PRO A 96 -16.82 -45.77 -31.99
C PRO A 96 -18.20 -45.76 -31.33
N THR A 97 -19.24 -45.41 -32.09
CA THR A 97 -20.62 -45.55 -31.61
C THR A 97 -20.96 -47.04 -31.45
N PRO A 98 -21.97 -47.41 -30.61
CA PRO A 98 -22.29 -48.79 -30.25
C PRO A 98 -22.64 -49.73 -31.42
N SER A 99 -22.77 -49.20 -32.64
CA SER A 99 -23.00 -49.96 -33.88
C SER A 99 -21.72 -50.23 -34.70
N GLY A 100 -20.54 -49.98 -34.14
CA GLY A 100 -19.26 -50.49 -34.67
C GLY A 100 -18.79 -49.89 -36.00
N LYS A 101 -19.21 -48.67 -36.35
CA LYS A 101 -18.66 -47.95 -37.52
C LYS A 101 -17.54 -47.02 -37.06
N SER A 102 -16.37 -47.12 -37.70
CA SER A 102 -15.23 -46.24 -37.48
C SER A 102 -15.53 -44.82 -37.95
N CYS A 103 -15.15 -43.81 -37.18
CA CYS A 103 -15.28 -42.41 -37.58
C CYS A 103 -14.21 -42.06 -38.64
N CYS A 104 -14.61 -42.13 -39.91
CA CYS A 104 -14.09 -41.35 -41.03
C CYS A 104 -15.29 -40.94 -41.88
#